data_AF-A0ABD3JUJ5-F1
#
_entry.id   AF-A0ABD3JUJ5-F1
#
_cell.length_a   1.000
_cell.length_b   1.000
_cell.length_c   1.000
_cell.angle_alpha   90.00
_cell.angle_beta   90.00
_cell.angle_gamma   90.00
#
_symmetry.space_group_name_H-M   'P 1'
#
loop_
_entity.id
_entity.type
_entity.pdbx_description
1 polymer ?
#
loop_
_entity_poly.entity_id
_entity_poly.type
_entity_poly.pdbx_seq_one_letter_code
_entity_poly.pdbx_strand_id
1 'polypeptide(L)'
;MSSSACGGIVVGLRFSHRIAGMHTMSSFLSMWATACRTSINKVIRPCFDISSIFPPSDLTKLELPFMFDTQSISKLKAAAKRGGFDSGREPSRVELVTALSSIALLHIAKLKNTQSKPLLIAHTVNLRGRTDLLWHENSCGNLYMVVHWKSAVEMNEPK
;
A
#
# COMPACT_ATOMS: atom_id res chain seq x y z
N MET A 1 -1.97 24.01 11.55
CA MET A 1 -3.01 24.30 10.55
C MET A 1 -2.57 25.54 9.81
N SER A 2 -2.38 25.46 8.51
CA SER A 2 -1.98 26.61 7.68
C SER A 2 -3.09 26.93 6.68
N SER A 3 -3.39 28.21 6.49
CA SER A 3 -4.32 28.68 5.48
C SER A 3 -3.58 29.15 4.23
N SER A 4 -4.13 28.87 3.05
CA SER A 4 -3.64 29.38 1.78
C SER A 4 -4.28 30.74 1.45
N ALA A 5 -3.67 31.49 0.54
CA ALA A 5 -4.19 32.77 0.06
C ALA A 5 -5.60 32.66 -0.57
N CYS A 6 -5.99 31.47 -1.04
CA CYS A 6 -7.32 31.21 -1.58
C CYS A 6 -8.34 30.72 -0.53
N GLY A 7 -8.01 30.74 0.76
CA GLY A 7 -8.89 30.29 1.85
C GLY A 7 -8.92 28.77 2.05
N GLY A 8 -8.07 28.02 1.35
CA GLY A 8 -7.89 26.58 1.59
C GLY A 8 -7.17 26.33 2.91
N ILE A 9 -7.50 25.24 3.59
CA ILE A 9 -6.88 24.84 4.87
C ILE A 9 -6.09 23.56 4.68
N VAL A 10 -4.83 23.57 5.09
CA VAL A 10 -3.98 22.38 5.13
C VAL A 10 -3.85 21.88 6.57
N VAL A 11 -4.17 20.60 6.77
CA VAL A 11 -4.02 19.90 8.04
C VAL A 11 -2.96 18.81 7.87
N GLY A 12 -1.83 18.98 8.55
CA GLY A 12 -0.81 17.95 8.68
C GLY A 12 -1.04 17.13 9.94
N LEU A 13 -0.93 15.80 9.83
CA LEU A 13 -0.99 14.88 10.96
C LEU A 13 0.27 14.02 10.99
N ARG A 14 0.75 13.72 12.20
CA ARG A 14 1.90 12.83 12.43
C ARG A 14 1.46 11.69 13.33
N PHE A 15 1.60 10.47 12.84
CA PHE A 15 1.33 9.26 13.60
C PHE A 15 2.63 8.51 13.86
N SER A 16 2.75 7.91 15.04
CA SER A 16 3.81 6.95 15.29
C SER A 16 3.42 5.61 14.68
N HIS A 17 4.22 5.11 13.74
CA HIS A 17 3.97 3.80 13.11
C HIS A 17 4.07 2.65 14.13
N ARG A 18 4.66 2.88 15.31
CA ARG A 18 4.68 1.90 16.41
C ARG A 18 3.29 1.59 16.98
N ILE A 19 2.38 2.57 16.94
CA ILE A 19 1.05 2.48 17.56
C ILE A 19 -0.08 2.40 16.53
N ALA A 20 0.14 2.86 15.31
CA ALA A 20 -0.91 2.96 14.30
C ALA A 20 -0.39 2.66 12.90
N GLY A 21 -0.94 1.61 12.30
CA GLY A 21 -0.78 1.32 10.89
C GLY A 21 -1.75 2.14 10.02
N MET A 22 -1.57 2.07 8.70
CA MET A 22 -2.33 2.87 7.74
C MET A 22 -3.85 2.80 7.94
N HIS A 23 -4.40 1.60 8.18
CA HIS A 23 -5.83 1.44 8.45
C HIS A 23 -6.30 2.28 9.64
N THR A 24 -5.60 2.20 10.77
CA THR A 24 -5.92 2.96 11.99
C THR A 24 -5.87 4.47 11.76
N MET A 25 -4.87 4.93 11.00
CA MET A 25 -4.74 6.34 10.63
C MET A 25 -5.93 6.81 9.75
N SER A 26 -6.31 6.01 8.74
CA SER A 26 -7.46 6.30 7.87
C SER A 26 -8.81 6.26 8.61
N SER A 27 -8.99 5.30 9.52
CA SER A 27 -10.17 5.23 10.39
C SER A 27 -10.25 6.48 11.28
N PHE A 28 -9.14 6.85 11.93
CA PHE A 28 -9.09 8.08 12.74
C PHE A 28 -9.47 9.32 11.93
N LEU A 29 -8.93 9.49 10.73
CA LEU A 29 -9.28 10.60 9.84
C LEU A 29 -10.78 10.63 9.51
N SER A 30 -11.35 9.46 9.19
CA SER A 30 -12.78 9.33 8.86
C SER A 30 -13.67 9.62 10.07
N MET A 31 -13.26 9.16 11.25
CA MET A 31 -13.93 9.41 12.52
C MET A 31 -13.87 10.89 12.91
N TRP A 32 -12.70 11.52 12.78
CA TRP A 32 -12.51 12.94 13.03
C TRP A 32 -13.37 13.79 12.11
N ALA A 33 -13.38 13.50 10.80
CA ALA A 33 -14.25 14.18 9.85
C ALA A 33 -15.75 13.97 10.13
N THR A 34 -16.14 12.82 10.67
CA THR A 34 -17.54 12.53 11.06
C THR A 34 -17.94 13.28 12.33
N ALA A 35 -17.06 13.33 13.33
CA ALA A 35 -17.27 14.10 14.55
C ALA A 35 -17.46 15.59 14.24
N CYS A 36 -16.63 16.15 13.36
CA CYS A 36 -16.72 17.56 12.96
C CYS A 36 -17.97 17.88 12.13
N ARG A 37 -18.40 16.98 11.23
CA ARG A 37 -19.54 17.24 10.33
C ARG A 37 -20.90 16.95 10.93
N THR A 38 -20.97 16.06 11.91
CA THR A 38 -22.25 15.57 12.42
C THR A 38 -22.32 15.59 13.93
N SER A 39 -21.63 14.66 14.59
CA SER A 39 -21.55 14.59 16.06
C SER A 39 -20.60 13.47 16.45
N ILE A 40 -19.93 13.62 17.58
CA ILE A 40 -19.14 12.57 18.22
C ILE A 40 -19.95 11.29 18.49
N ASN A 41 -21.27 11.42 18.71
CA ASN A 41 -22.14 10.28 19.01
C ASN A 41 -22.35 9.33 17.82
N LYS A 42 -22.04 9.76 16.59
CA LYS A 42 -22.13 8.92 15.39
C LYS A 42 -20.80 8.25 15.02
N VAL A 43 -19.77 8.44 15.82
CA VAL A 43 -18.44 7.88 15.58
C VAL A 43 -18.39 6.45 16.09
N ILE A 44 -17.98 5.51 15.21
CA ILE A 44 -17.71 4.12 15.60
C ILE A 44 -16.54 4.12 16.59
N ARG A 45 -16.71 3.45 17.73
CA ARG A 45 -15.68 3.43 18.79
C ARG A 45 -14.46 2.62 18.33
N PRO A 46 -13.23 3.16 18.46
CA PRO A 46 -12.01 2.41 18.18
C PRO A 46 -11.78 1.34 19.25
N CYS A 47 -11.27 0.17 18.86
CA CYS A 47 -10.91 -0.93 19.78
C CYS A 47 -9.39 -1.11 19.79
N PHE A 48 -8.74 -1.04 20.96
CA PHE A 48 -7.28 -1.10 21.11
C PHE A 48 -6.76 -2.42 21.70
N ASP A 49 -7.60 -3.45 21.79
CA ASP A 49 -7.31 -4.70 22.51
C ASP A 49 -6.29 -5.61 21.80
N ILE A 50 -5.89 -5.23 20.58
CA ILE A 50 -5.04 -6.03 19.70
C ILE A 50 -3.52 -5.92 19.99
N SER A 51 -3.11 -5.01 20.87
CA SER A 51 -1.70 -4.85 21.27
C SER A 51 -1.14 -6.09 21.99
N SER A 52 -2.02 -6.99 22.43
CA SER A 52 -1.69 -8.28 23.05
C SER A 52 -1.32 -9.38 22.06
N ILE A 53 -1.65 -9.23 20.76
CA ILE A 53 -1.63 -10.34 19.78
C ILE A 53 -0.42 -10.27 18.85
N PHE A 54 0.14 -9.08 18.57
CA PHE A 54 1.22 -8.94 17.60
C PHE A 54 2.33 -7.97 18.07
N PRO A 55 3.62 -8.35 17.93
CA PRO A 55 4.73 -7.44 18.22
C PRO A 55 4.85 -6.33 17.15
N PRO A 56 5.25 -5.11 17.52
CA PRO A 56 5.50 -4.03 16.57
C PRO A 56 6.64 -4.37 15.60
N SER A 57 6.47 -4.02 14.32
CA SER A 57 7.53 -4.12 13.31
C SER A 57 7.70 -2.75 12.63
N ASP A 58 8.91 -2.21 12.65
CA ASP A 58 9.25 -0.95 11.99
C ASP A 58 9.76 -1.23 10.57
N LEU A 59 9.13 -0.61 9.57
CA LEU A 59 9.60 -0.61 8.18
C LEU A 59 9.85 0.83 7.72
N THR A 60 10.98 1.06 7.03
CA THR A 60 11.28 2.35 6.42
C THR A 60 10.48 2.50 5.12
N LYS A 61 9.76 3.63 4.98
CA LYS A 61 8.94 3.93 3.81
C LYS A 61 9.63 4.98 2.95
N LEU A 62 9.79 4.69 1.66
CA LEU A 62 10.10 5.67 0.63
C LEU A 62 8.82 5.91 -0.17
N GLU A 63 8.30 7.13 -0.20
CA GLU A 63 7.14 7.48 -1.03
C GLU A 63 7.63 8.27 -2.26
N LEU A 64 7.53 7.66 -3.43
CA LEU A 64 7.64 8.34 -4.71
C LEU A 64 6.25 8.39 -5.33
N PRO A 65 5.65 9.58 -5.54
CA PRO A 65 4.34 9.68 -6.14
C PRO A 65 4.43 9.42 -7.65
N PHE A 66 4.11 8.20 -8.06
CA PHE A 66 3.82 7.87 -9.46
C PHE A 66 2.30 7.79 -9.64
N MET A 67 1.75 8.53 -10.60
CA MET A 67 0.32 8.53 -10.90
C MET A 67 0.02 7.61 -12.09
N PHE A 68 -0.92 6.68 -11.91
CA PHE A 68 -1.41 5.79 -12.96
C PHE A 68 -2.91 6.01 -13.15
N ASP A 69 -3.28 6.64 -14.26
CA ASP A 69 -4.68 6.84 -14.62
C ASP A 69 -5.34 5.54 -15.12
N THR A 70 -6.67 5.58 -15.30
CA THR A 70 -7.46 4.43 -15.76
C THR A 70 -7.03 3.93 -17.15
N GLN A 71 -6.69 4.82 -18.08
CA GLN A 71 -6.27 4.47 -19.43
C GLN A 71 -4.90 3.78 -19.41
N SER A 72 -3.97 4.30 -18.61
CA SER A 72 -2.64 3.73 -18.39
C SER A 72 -2.71 2.32 -17.80
N ILE A 73 -3.60 2.10 -16.81
CA ILE A 73 -3.86 0.77 -16.26
C ILE A 73 -4.45 -0.18 -17.31
N SER A 74 -5.38 0.29 -18.15
CA SER A 74 -5.95 -0.54 -19.23
C SER A 74 -4.89 -0.95 -20.26
N LYS A 75 -3.97 -0.05 -20.62
CA LYS A 75 -2.82 -0.35 -21.48
C LYS A 75 -1.91 -1.41 -20.86
N LEU A 76 -1.61 -1.28 -19.57
CA LEU A 76 -0.83 -2.27 -18.82
C LEU A 76 -1.51 -3.64 -18.80
N LYS A 77 -2.83 -3.67 -18.58
CA LYS A 77 -3.61 -4.91 -18.61
C LYS A 77 -3.53 -5.58 -19.99
N ALA A 78 -3.67 -4.82 -21.07
CA ALA A 78 -3.55 -5.36 -22.43
C ALA A 78 -2.13 -5.89 -22.71
N ALA A 79 -1.10 -5.21 -22.24
CA ALA A 79 0.28 -5.67 -22.36
C ALA A 79 0.53 -6.97 -21.58
N ALA A 80 0.01 -7.07 -20.36
CA ALA A 80 0.13 -8.29 -19.55
C ALA A 80 -0.55 -9.50 -20.21
N LYS A 81 -1.74 -9.31 -20.81
CA LYS A 81 -2.43 -10.37 -21.56
C LYS A 81 -1.62 -10.85 -22.78
N ARG A 82 -1.02 -9.92 -23.53
CA ARG A 82 -0.12 -10.26 -24.65
C ARG A 82 1.14 -10.97 -24.19
N GLY A 83 1.65 -10.63 -23.01
CA GLY A 83 2.84 -11.24 -22.41
C GLY A 83 2.61 -12.61 -21.76
N GLY A 84 1.47 -13.27 -21.99
CA GLY A 84 1.22 -14.63 -21.51
C GLY A 84 0.85 -14.72 -20.03
N PHE A 85 0.23 -13.69 -19.44
CA PHE A 85 -0.32 -13.80 -18.09
C PHE A 85 -1.43 -14.86 -18.03
N ASP A 86 -1.08 -16.04 -17.51
CA ASP A 86 -1.94 -17.23 -17.47
C ASP A 86 -2.29 -17.62 -16.02
N SER A 87 -3.25 -16.91 -15.44
CA SER A 87 -3.71 -17.16 -14.05
C SER A 87 -5.20 -17.50 -13.95
N GLY A 88 -5.86 -17.76 -15.09
CA GLY A 88 -7.32 -17.97 -15.15
C GLY A 88 -8.17 -16.77 -14.72
N ARG A 89 -7.55 -15.65 -14.32
CA ARG A 89 -8.22 -14.39 -13.96
C ARG A 89 -7.53 -13.19 -14.59
N GLU A 90 -8.14 -12.02 -14.46
CA GLU A 90 -7.48 -10.77 -14.81
C GLU A 90 -6.46 -10.34 -13.74
N PRO A 91 -5.33 -9.72 -14.16
CA PRO A 91 -4.39 -9.12 -13.21
C PRO A 91 -5.03 -7.89 -12.55
N SER A 92 -4.78 -7.74 -11.26
CA SER A 92 -5.21 -6.58 -10.47
C SER A 92 -4.37 -5.34 -10.77
N ARG A 93 -4.89 -4.16 -10.42
CA ARG A 93 -4.15 -2.89 -10.61
C ARG A 93 -2.84 -2.88 -9.84
N VAL A 94 -2.82 -3.46 -8.63
CA VAL A 94 -1.61 -3.57 -7.79
C VAL A 94 -0.58 -4.46 -8.47
N GLU A 95 -0.98 -5.63 -8.99
CA GLU A 95 -0.06 -6.53 -9.70
C GLU A 95 0.55 -5.85 -10.94
N LEU A 96 -0.26 -5.14 -11.73
CA LEU A 96 0.20 -4.43 -12.92
C LEU A 96 1.21 -3.33 -12.59
N VAL A 97 0.90 -2.50 -11.60
CA VAL A 97 1.79 -1.38 -11.19
C VAL A 97 3.08 -1.92 -10.56
N THR A 98 2.97 -2.90 -9.66
CA THR A 98 4.14 -3.55 -9.05
C THR A 98 5.04 -4.17 -10.11
N ALA A 99 4.48 -4.91 -11.07
CA ALA A 99 5.26 -5.54 -12.13
C ALA A 99 6.02 -4.50 -12.97
N LEU A 100 5.34 -3.44 -13.40
CA LEU A 100 5.96 -2.35 -14.16
C LEU A 100 7.09 -1.67 -13.36
N SER A 101 6.83 -1.30 -12.10
CA SER A 101 7.84 -0.68 -11.24
C SER A 101 9.04 -1.61 -11.03
N SER A 102 8.79 -2.90 -10.86
CA SER A 102 9.84 -3.90 -10.68
C SER A 102 10.72 -4.04 -11.92
N ILE A 103 10.11 -4.08 -13.11
CA ILE A 103 10.83 -4.10 -14.39
C ILE A 103 11.70 -2.84 -14.53
N ALA A 104 11.14 -1.66 -14.28
CA ALA A 104 11.87 -0.40 -14.36
C ALA A 104 13.05 -0.35 -13.37
N LEU A 105 12.85 -0.80 -12.12
CA LEU A 105 13.91 -0.87 -11.11
C LEU A 105 15.02 -1.86 -11.51
N LEU A 106 14.66 -3.02 -12.07
CA LEU A 106 15.63 -3.99 -12.58
C LEU A 106 16.43 -3.41 -13.76
N HIS A 107 15.79 -2.70 -14.69
CA HIS A 107 16.48 -2.02 -15.80
C HIS A 107 17.50 -1.01 -15.25
N ILE A 108 17.09 -0.15 -14.32
CA ILE A 108 17.97 0.85 -13.70
C ILE A 108 19.13 0.16 -12.94
N ALA A 109 18.84 -0.92 -12.22
CA ALA A 109 19.85 -1.67 -11.49
C ALA A 109 20.90 -2.29 -12.43
N LYS A 110 20.49 -2.80 -13.60
CA LYS A 110 21.40 -3.30 -14.65
C LYS A 110 22.23 -2.20 -15.29
N LEU A 111 21.66 -1.01 -15.52
CA LEU A 111 22.43 0.13 -16.05
C LEU A 111 23.49 0.62 -15.05
N LYS A 112 23.21 0.54 -13.74
CA LYS A 112 24.12 0.98 -12.68
C LYS A 112 25.15 -0.07 -12.26
N ASN A 113 24.84 -1.36 -12.43
CA ASN A 113 25.71 -2.46 -12.02
C ASN A 113 25.91 -3.42 -13.20
N THR A 114 27.15 -3.82 -13.47
CA THR A 114 27.47 -4.80 -14.53
C THR A 114 26.81 -6.17 -14.30
N GLN A 115 26.37 -6.47 -13.07
CA GLN A 115 25.68 -7.71 -12.72
C GLN A 115 24.23 -7.46 -12.29
N SER A 116 23.32 -8.30 -12.79
CA SER A 116 21.92 -8.32 -12.36
C SER A 116 21.83 -8.70 -10.88
N LYS A 117 21.17 -7.87 -10.06
CA LYS A 117 20.89 -8.17 -8.64
C LYS A 117 19.45 -8.64 -8.49
N PRO A 118 19.16 -9.63 -7.62
CA PRO A 118 17.79 -10.03 -7.35
C PRO A 118 17.00 -8.88 -6.73
N LEU A 119 15.75 -8.70 -7.16
CA LEU A 119 14.82 -7.72 -6.61
C LEU A 119 13.91 -8.40 -5.59
N LEU A 120 13.86 -7.85 -4.37
CA LEU A 120 12.88 -8.23 -3.35
C LEU A 120 11.69 -7.29 -3.43
N ILE A 121 10.51 -7.84 -3.69
CA ILE A 121 9.24 -7.12 -3.68
C ILE A 121 8.54 -7.50 -2.37
N ALA A 122 8.14 -6.50 -1.58
CA ALA A 122 7.43 -6.70 -0.32
C ALA A 122 6.11 -5.90 -0.33
N HIS A 123 5.00 -6.61 -0.21
CA HIS A 123 3.66 -6.02 -0.09
C HIS A 123 3.16 -6.14 1.34
N THR A 124 2.82 -5.01 1.96
CA THR A 124 2.08 -5.00 3.22
C THR A 124 0.60 -5.17 2.92
N VAL A 125 -0.01 -6.21 3.51
CA VAL A 125 -1.43 -6.52 3.32
C VAL A 125 -2.17 -6.43 4.65
N ASN A 126 -3.36 -5.83 4.65
CA ASN A 126 -4.21 -5.73 5.85
C ASN A 126 -4.70 -7.13 6.25
N LEU A 127 -4.61 -7.46 7.54
CA LEU A 127 -5.06 -8.74 8.10
C LEU A 127 -6.50 -8.71 8.63
N ARG A 128 -7.09 -7.52 8.83
CA ARG A 128 -8.49 -7.38 9.27
C ARG A 128 -9.43 -8.05 8.26
N GLY A 129 -10.35 -8.88 8.75
CA GLY A 129 -11.29 -9.62 7.91
C GLY A 129 -10.66 -10.76 7.08
N ARG A 130 -9.40 -11.14 7.34
CA ARG A 130 -8.70 -12.23 6.65
C ARG A 130 -8.20 -13.35 7.58
N THR A 131 -8.48 -13.23 8.88
CA THR A 131 -8.15 -14.24 9.90
C THR A 131 -9.30 -14.31 10.89
N ASP A 132 -9.59 -15.50 11.42
CA ASP A 132 -10.68 -15.72 12.39
C ASP A 132 -10.47 -14.94 13.69
N LEU A 133 -9.24 -14.50 13.95
CA LEU A 133 -8.84 -13.76 15.14
C LEU A 133 -9.19 -12.25 15.10
N LEU A 134 -9.55 -11.70 13.93
CA LEU A 134 -9.62 -10.24 13.71
C LEU A 134 -10.90 -9.82 12.98
N TRP A 135 -12.04 -10.18 13.58
CA TRP A 135 -13.39 -9.90 13.05
C TRP A 135 -13.79 -8.41 13.10
N HIS A 136 -13.15 -7.61 13.96
CA HIS A 136 -13.55 -6.24 14.22
C HIS A 136 -12.87 -5.23 13.27
N GLU A 137 -13.62 -4.68 12.33
CA GLU A 137 -13.14 -3.63 11.42
C GLU A 137 -12.66 -2.36 12.16
N ASN A 138 -13.15 -2.11 13.37
CA ASN A 138 -12.75 -0.99 14.22
C ASN A 138 -11.50 -1.24 15.08
N SER A 139 -10.79 -2.36 14.90
CA SER A 139 -9.56 -2.64 15.64
C SER A 139 -8.41 -1.70 15.22
N CYS A 140 -7.80 -1.04 16.20
CA CYS A 140 -6.75 -0.05 16.07
C CYS A 140 -5.39 -0.62 16.44
N GLY A 141 -4.40 -0.34 15.59
CA GLY A 141 -3.01 -0.78 15.71
C GLY A 141 -2.46 -1.38 14.41
N ASN A 142 -1.32 -2.06 14.52
CA ASN A 142 -0.60 -2.66 13.40
C ASN A 142 -1.09 -4.08 13.13
N LEU A 143 -2.05 -4.22 12.21
CA LEU A 143 -2.53 -5.53 11.73
C LEU A 143 -2.26 -5.65 10.24
N TYR A 144 -1.03 -6.02 9.91
CA TYR A 144 -0.63 -6.32 8.55
C TYR A 144 0.36 -7.48 8.53
N MET A 145 0.42 -8.16 7.38
CA MET A 145 1.47 -9.12 7.07
C MET A 145 2.27 -8.61 5.88
N VAL A 146 3.56 -8.91 5.86
CA VAL A 146 4.41 -8.66 4.70
C VAL A 146 4.43 -9.94 3.86
N VAL A 147 3.88 -9.85 2.65
CA VAL A 147 4.04 -10.89 1.64
C VAL A 147 5.22 -10.50 0.77
N HIS A 148 6.21 -11.38 0.68
CA HIS A 148 7.43 -11.12 -0.09
C HIS A 148 7.53 -12.03 -1.31
N TRP A 149 8.06 -11.47 -2.39
CA TRP A 149 8.41 -12.19 -3.60
C TRP A 149 9.83 -11.84 -4.02
N LYS A 150 10.64 -12.84 -4.30
CA LYS A 150 12.00 -12.66 -4.83
C LYS A 150 11.96 -12.86 -6.34
N SER A 151 12.35 -11.84 -7.08
CA SER A 151 12.45 -11.92 -8.54
C SER A 151 13.91 -11.84 -8.97
N ALA A 152 14.37 -12.91 -9.62
CA ALA A 152 15.62 -12.94 -10.36
C ALA A 152 15.27 -13.00 -11.85
N VAL A 153 14.84 -11.87 -12.42
CA VAL A 153 14.59 -11.83 -13.87
C VAL A 153 15.95 -11.72 -14.56
N GLU A 154 16.43 -12.82 -15.12
CA GLU A 154 17.34 -12.77 -16.26
C GLU A 154 16.54 -12.20 -17.44
N MET A 155 16.52 -10.87 -17.58
CA MET A 155 15.96 -10.30 -18.82
C MET A 155 16.92 -10.64 -19.95
N ASN A 156 16.58 -11.64 -20.73
CA ASN A 156 17.08 -11.77 -22.09
C ASN A 156 16.46 -10.64 -22.90
N GLU A 157 17.28 -9.96 -23.70
CA GLU A 157 16.80 -8.91 -24.59
C GLU A 157 15.71 -9.46 -25.50
N PRO A 158 14.64 -8.70 -25.76
CA PRO A 158 13.72 -9.05 -26.83
C PRO A 158 14.51 -9.03 -28.15
N LYS A 159 14.56 -10.18 -28.83
CA LYS A 159 14.98 -10.26 -30.23
C LYS A 159 14.01 -9.50 -31.12
#